data_AF-A0A9W8CS62-F1
#
_entry.id   AF-A0A9W8CS62-F1
#
_cell.length_a   1.000
_cell.length_b   1.000
_cell.length_c   1.000
_cell.angle_alpha   90.00
_cell.angle_beta   90.00
_cell.angle_gamma   90.00
#
_symmetry.space_group_name_H-M   'P 1'
#
loop_
_entity.id
_entity.type
_entity.pdbx_description
1 polymer ?
#
loop_
_entity_poly.entity_id
_entity_poly.type
_entity_poly.pdbx_seq_one_letter_code
_entity_poly.pdbx_strand_id
1 'polypeptide(L)'
;MVICQDTRYLQQNRKIARKRLTEKLDLLFNGEQSKAGKKIQKLQARKHKQRQRSKKKYGGVSEEADKHEASEATEKQEVESCKPE
;
A
#
# COMPACT_ATOMS: atom_id res chain seq x y z
N MET A 1 -7.93 -16.10 -3.19
CA MET A 1 -8.61 -16.50 -1.93
C MET A 1 -8.16 -15.55 -0.79
N VAL A 2 -9.00 -15.25 0.22
CA VAL A 2 -8.60 -14.38 1.37
C VAL A 2 -8.48 -15.25 2.62
N ILE A 3 -7.26 -15.42 3.11
CA ILE A 3 -6.96 -16.11 4.39
C ILE A 3 -7.00 -15.05 5.52
N CYS A 4 -7.58 -15.40 6.66
CA CYS A 4 -7.81 -14.46 7.76
C CYS A 4 -7.58 -15.14 9.12
N GLN A 5 -6.49 -14.78 9.80
CA GLN A 5 -6.11 -15.27 11.14
C GLN A 5 -5.91 -14.11 12.14
N ASP A 6 -6.79 -13.10 12.10
CA ASP A 6 -6.62 -11.90 12.92
C ASP A 6 -7.02 -12.09 14.38
N THR A 7 -7.96 -13.00 14.65
CA THR A 7 -8.47 -13.26 16.00
C THR A 7 -8.61 -14.76 16.24
N ARG A 8 -8.76 -15.16 17.51
CA ARG A 8 -9.09 -16.55 17.90
C ARG A 8 -10.52 -16.97 17.58
N TYR A 9 -11.40 -16.04 17.22
CA TYR A 9 -12.83 -16.29 17.05
C TYR A 9 -13.22 -16.42 15.57
N LEU A 10 -13.77 -17.57 15.18
CA LEU A 10 -14.12 -17.88 13.79
C LEU A 10 -15.09 -16.87 13.17
N GLN A 11 -16.14 -16.46 13.89
CA GLN A 11 -17.15 -15.53 13.37
C GLN A 11 -16.58 -14.13 13.10
N GLN A 12 -15.67 -13.68 13.96
CA GLN A 12 -14.96 -12.41 13.77
C GLN A 12 -14.05 -12.50 12.55
N ASN A 13 -13.28 -13.57 12.41
CA ASN A 13 -12.45 -13.81 11.22
C ASN A 13 -13.28 -13.86 9.94
N ARG A 14 -14.45 -14.53 9.93
CA ARG A 14 -15.36 -14.53 8.77
C ARG A 14 -15.87 -13.13 8.42
N LYS A 15 -16.15 -12.29 9.43
CA LYS A 15 -16.58 -10.91 9.20
C LYS A 15 -15.46 -10.06 8.61
N ILE A 16 -14.24 -10.22 9.11
CA ILE A 16 -13.07 -9.47 8.62
C ILE A 16 -12.67 -9.93 7.21
N ALA A 17 -12.65 -11.24 6.96
CA ALA A 17 -12.36 -11.81 5.65
C ALA A 17 -13.31 -11.28 4.57
N ARG A 18 -14.61 -11.21 4.87
CA ARG A 18 -15.61 -10.63 3.95
C ARG A 18 -15.32 -9.16 3.65
N LYS A 19 -15.01 -8.35 4.66
CA LYS A 19 -14.64 -6.93 4.45
C LYS A 19 -13.43 -6.79 3.54
N ARG A 20 -12.35 -7.53 3.83
CA ARG A 20 -11.12 -7.54 3.03
C ARG A 20 -11.39 -8.01 1.59
N LEU A 21 -12.22 -9.03 1.41
CA LEU A 21 -12.59 -9.52 0.09
C LEU A 21 -13.35 -8.45 -0.70
N THR A 22 -14.35 -7.81 -0.10
CA THR A 22 -15.10 -6.72 -0.75
C THR A 22 -14.19 -5.56 -1.16
N GLU A 23 -13.23 -5.17 -0.32
CA GLU A 23 -12.26 -4.12 -0.66
C GLU A 23 -11.37 -4.51 -1.83
N LYS A 24 -10.87 -5.77 -1.87
CA LYS A 24 -10.09 -6.27 -3.01
C LYS A 24 -10.90 -6.29 -4.30
N LEU A 25 -12.16 -6.73 -4.23
CA LEU A 25 -13.05 -6.73 -5.39
C LEU A 25 -13.34 -5.30 -5.88
N ASP A 26 -13.62 -4.36 -4.97
CA ASP A 26 -13.85 -2.95 -5.30
C ASP A 26 -12.63 -2.35 -6.02
N LEU A 27 -11.42 -2.68 -5.56
CA LEU A 27 -10.17 -2.27 -6.23
C LEU A 27 -10.02 -2.90 -7.62
N LEU A 28 -10.37 -4.17 -7.80
CA LEU A 28 -10.25 -4.84 -9.10
C LEU A 28 -11.23 -4.28 -10.14
N PHE A 29 -12.47 -3.99 -9.74
CA PHE A 29 -13.49 -3.50 -10.68
C PHE A 29 -13.42 -1.99 -10.90
N ASN A 30 -13.25 -1.22 -9.83
CA ASN A 30 -13.33 0.25 -9.88
C ASN A 30 -11.94 0.92 -9.89
N GLY A 31 -10.86 0.17 -9.64
CA GLY A 31 -9.49 0.65 -9.72
C GLY A 31 -9.25 1.90 -8.86
N GLU A 32 -8.80 2.96 -9.51
CA GLU A 32 -8.53 4.27 -8.91
C GLU A 32 -9.76 4.97 -8.33
N GLN A 33 -10.95 4.70 -8.90
CA GLN A 33 -12.20 5.32 -8.46
C GLN A 33 -12.79 4.65 -7.22
N SER A 34 -12.29 3.48 -6.85
CA SER A 34 -12.66 2.76 -5.63
C SER A 34 -12.38 3.59 -4.38
N LYS A 35 -13.05 3.25 -3.27
CA LYS A 35 -12.83 3.97 -1.99
C LYS A 35 -11.40 3.80 -1.49
N ALA A 36 -10.82 2.62 -1.69
CA ALA A 36 -9.44 2.34 -1.33
C ALA A 36 -8.46 3.06 -2.27
N GLY A 37 -8.70 3.05 -3.58
CA GLY A 37 -7.90 3.75 -4.60
C GLY A 37 -7.80 5.25 -4.32
N LYS A 38 -8.92 5.90 -4.03
CA LYS A 38 -8.95 7.34 -3.67
C LYS A 38 -8.14 7.65 -2.41
N LYS A 39 -8.11 6.75 -1.42
CA LYS A 39 -7.27 6.92 -0.23
C LYS A 39 -5.79 6.80 -0.59
N ILE A 40 -5.42 5.80 -1.38
CA ILE A 40 -4.04 5.59 -1.85
C ILE A 40 -3.55 6.82 -2.62
N GLN A 41 -4.33 7.33 -3.57
CA GLN A 41 -3.99 8.54 -4.33
C GLN A 41 -3.79 9.77 -3.43
N LYS A 42 -4.66 9.98 -2.44
CA LYS A 42 -4.49 11.08 -1.48
C LYS A 42 -3.20 10.95 -0.67
N LEU A 43 -2.86 9.74 -0.23
CA LEU A 43 -1.60 9.49 0.47
C LEU A 43 -0.38 9.74 -0.43
N GLN A 44 -0.41 9.26 -1.67
CA GLN A 44 0.65 9.47 -2.66
C GLN A 44 0.82 10.96 -2.96
N ALA A 45 -0.26 11.71 -3.18
CA ALA A 45 -0.23 13.15 -3.41
C ALA A 45 0.35 13.91 -2.20
N ARG A 46 0.02 13.49 -0.97
CA ARG A 46 0.60 14.05 0.26
C ARG A 46 2.10 13.79 0.34
N LYS A 47 2.53 12.54 0.12
CA LYS A 47 3.96 12.16 0.10
C LYS A 47 4.72 12.92 -0.97
N HIS A 48 4.15 13.05 -2.18
CA HIS A 48 4.75 13.83 -3.27
C HIS A 48 4.93 15.30 -2.88
N LYS A 49 3.89 15.95 -2.34
CA LYS A 49 4.00 17.35 -1.89
C LYS A 49 5.05 17.53 -0.78
N GLN A 50 5.12 16.60 0.16
CA GLN A 50 6.14 16.62 1.21
C GLN A 50 7.55 16.48 0.64
N ARG A 51 7.75 15.55 -0.31
CA ARG A 51 9.02 15.37 -1.02
C ARG A 51 9.42 16.65 -1.76
N GLN A 52 8.50 17.27 -2.50
CA GLN A 52 8.77 18.53 -3.21
C GLN A 52 9.16 19.67 -2.27
N ARG A 53 8.48 19.79 -1.11
CA ARG A 53 8.81 20.80 -0.09
C ARG A 53 10.18 20.55 0.54
N SER A 54 10.50 19.29 0.85
CA SER A 54 11.80 18.90 1.39
C SER A 54 12.93 19.17 0.40
N LYS A 55 12.76 18.78 -0.87
CA LYS A 55 13.72 19.07 -1.95
C LYS A 55 13.97 20.57 -2.11
N LYS A 56 12.92 21.40 -2.04
CA LYS A 56 13.09 22.87 -2.08
C LYS A 56 13.86 23.43 -0.87
N LYS A 57 13.69 22.83 0.31
CA LYS A 57 14.31 23.32 1.55
C LYS A 57 15.73 22.79 1.79
N TYR A 58 16.01 21.55 1.36
CA TYR A 58 17.23 20.81 1.70
C TYR A 58 17.94 20.21 0.48
N GLY A 59 17.42 20.38 -0.73
CA GLY A 59 17.91 19.75 -1.96
C GLY A 59 19.27 20.22 -2.46
N GLY A 60 19.86 21.25 -1.84
CA GLY A 60 21.27 21.59 -2.04
C GLY A 60 22.26 20.73 -1.24
N VAL A 61 21.78 19.83 -0.37
CA VAL A 61 22.64 19.12 0.63
C VAL A 61 22.61 17.59 0.49
N SER A 62 21.74 17.00 -0.34
CA SER A 62 21.53 15.53 -0.29
C SER A 62 21.03 14.92 -1.61
N GLU A 63 21.91 14.80 -2.60
CA GLU A 63 21.64 13.97 -3.79
C GLU A 63 21.67 12.45 -3.47
N GLU A 64 22.13 12.04 -2.28
CA GLU A 64 22.35 10.63 -1.94
C GLU A 64 21.11 9.89 -1.39
N ALA A 65 20.08 10.60 -0.91
CA ALA A 65 18.94 9.96 -0.23
C ALA A 65 17.85 9.43 -1.19
N ASP A 66 17.83 9.81 -2.46
CA ASP A 66 16.76 9.46 -3.40
C ASP A 66 16.91 8.06 -4.02
N LYS A 67 18.07 7.38 -3.87
CA LYS A 67 18.30 6.04 -4.46
C LYS A 67 17.77 4.88 -3.60
N HIS A 68 17.59 5.07 -2.30
CA HIS A 68 17.20 3.99 -1.38
C HIS A 68 15.68 3.75 -1.27
N GLU A 69 14.82 4.73 -1.61
CA GLU A 69 13.36 4.60 -1.45
C GLU A 69 12.64 4.08 -2.71
N ALA A 70 13.30 4.07 -3.86
CA ALA A 70 12.72 3.51 -5.09
C ALA A 70 12.77 1.97 -5.11
N SER A 71 13.77 1.35 -4.45
CA SER A 71 13.94 -0.11 -4.37
C SER A 71 12.97 -0.77 -3.37
N GLU A 72 12.58 -0.08 -2.29
CA GLU A 72 11.70 -0.66 -1.26
C GLU A 72 10.22 -0.77 -1.73
N ALA A 73 9.84 -0.07 -2.79
CA ALA A 73 8.51 -0.15 -3.40
C ALA A 73 8.36 -1.34 -4.35
N THR A 74 9.45 -1.78 -4.99
CA THR A 74 9.49 -2.98 -5.85
C THR A 74 9.69 -4.26 -5.06
N GLU A 75 10.44 -4.21 -3.96
CA GLU A 75 10.76 -5.41 -3.17
C GLU A 75 9.52 -6.01 -2.47
N LYS A 76 8.52 -5.19 -2.12
CA LYS A 76 7.27 -5.67 -1.48
C LYS A 76 6.34 -6.43 -2.43
N GLN A 77 6.60 -6.45 -3.73
CA GLN A 77 5.84 -7.26 -4.70
C GLN A 77 6.47 -8.64 -4.95
N GLU A 78 7.76 -8.84 -4.70
CA GLU A 78 8.43 -10.12 -4.96
C GLU A 78 8.37 -11.09 -3.76
N VAL A 79 8.33 -10.58 -2.51
CA VAL A 79 8.25 -11.45 -1.33
C VAL A 79 6.87 -12.13 -1.17
N GLU A 80 5.82 -11.65 -1.85
CA GLU A 80 4.50 -12.31 -1.84
C GLU A 80 4.37 -13.41 -2.92
N SER A 81 5.32 -13.50 -3.87
CA SER A 81 5.37 -14.57 -4.88
C SER A 81 6.26 -15.77 -4.54
N CYS A 82 7.07 -15.68 -3.47
CA CYS A 82 7.93 -16.77 -3.01
C CYS A 82 7.55 -17.20 -1.59
N LYS A 83 6.44 -17.94 -1.46
CA LYS A 83 6.20 -18.79 -0.28
C LYS A 83 5.89 -20.20 -0.79
N PRO A 84 6.88 -21.11 -0.85
CA PRO A 84 6.62 -22.52 -1.07
C PRO A 84 5.83 -23.12 0.11
N GLU A 85 5.08 -24.16 -0.22
CA GLU A 85 4.06 -24.88 0.57
C GLU A 85 4.50 -25.38 1.95
#